data_AF-A0A7C3BQJ2-F1
#
_entry.id   AF-A0A7C3BQJ2-F1
#
_cell.length_a   1.000
_cell.length_b   1.000
_cell.length_c   1.000
_cell.angle_alpha   90.00
_cell.angle_beta   90.00
_cell.angle_gamma   90.00
#
_symmetry.space_group_name_H-M   'P 1'
#
loop_
_entity.id
_entity.type
_entity.pdbx_description
1 polymer ?
#
loop_
_entity_poly.entity_id
_entity_poly.type
_entity_poly.pdbx_seq_one_letter_code
_entity_poly.pdbx_strand_id
1 'polypeptide(L)'
;MFRNAFGALDGYEVDLARAIANALDASLEMSESDPRLIAAGGWDDNWDIALAWLPVTDNAQQVLTFSRPCAFDSGALVAHQDNQSVAGLQDLANKRVGVPAHSIYQQVLSGQAPSLQGEYVGGAIPSNLQVIPYNRDGNAFRDLAQGDGVTLDAALHSRWAFNATVQAEFPLKIAQKKYLPRPHWPCL
;
A
#
# COMPACT_ATOMS: atom_id res chain seq x y z
N MET A 1 -3.26 -8.90 7.00
CA MET A 1 -3.11 -9.95 8.02
C MET A 1 -2.19 -9.42 9.11
N PHE A 2 -2.46 -9.76 10.37
CA PHE A 2 -1.60 -9.43 11.52
C PHE A 2 -1.63 -10.57 12.53
N ARG A 3 -0.75 -10.53 13.54
CA ARG A 3 -0.83 -11.45 14.67
C ARG A 3 -1.60 -10.80 15.81
N ASN A 4 -2.67 -11.45 16.28
CA ASN A 4 -3.43 -10.97 17.42
C ASN A 4 -2.69 -11.20 18.75
N ALA A 5 -3.29 -10.81 19.88
CA ALA A 5 -2.67 -10.90 21.21
C ALA A 5 -2.26 -12.33 21.63
N PHE A 6 -2.81 -13.35 20.98
CA PHE A 6 -2.50 -14.75 21.22
C PHE A 6 -1.47 -15.32 20.22
N GLY A 7 -0.92 -14.48 19.34
CA GLY A 7 0.06 -14.89 18.33
C GLY A 7 -0.55 -15.55 17.08
N ALA A 8 -1.88 -15.68 17.00
CA ALA A 8 -2.56 -16.26 15.85
C ALA A 8 -2.71 -15.24 14.70
N LEU A 9 -2.67 -15.74 13.45
CA LEU A 9 -2.95 -14.93 12.26
C LEU A 9 -4.42 -14.51 12.25
N ASP A 10 -4.66 -13.22 12.01
CA ASP A 10 -5.98 -12.60 12.06
C ASP A 10 -6.13 -11.47 11.02
N GLY A 11 -7.37 -11.04 10.83
CA GLY A 11 -7.78 -9.94 9.96
C GLY A 11 -8.37 -10.39 8.62
N TYR A 12 -8.70 -9.40 7.78
CA TYR A 12 -9.46 -9.59 6.54
C TYR A 12 -8.94 -10.70 5.61
N GLU A 13 -7.63 -10.77 5.37
CA GLU A 13 -7.04 -11.81 4.50
C GLU A 13 -7.20 -13.22 5.08
N VAL A 14 -7.21 -13.36 6.41
CA VAL A 14 -7.42 -14.64 7.08
C VAL A 14 -8.89 -15.06 6.97
N ASP A 15 -9.82 -14.13 7.15
CA ASP A 15 -11.24 -14.40 6.97
C ASP A 15 -11.58 -14.75 5.51
N LEU A 16 -10.92 -14.07 4.56
CA LEU A 16 -11.04 -14.38 3.14
C LEU A 16 -10.47 -15.78 2.81
N ALA A 17 -9.29 -16.13 3.35
CA ALA A 17 -8.71 -17.46 3.16
C ALA A 17 -9.63 -18.57 3.66
N ARG A 18 -10.23 -18.39 4.86
CA ARG A 18 -11.23 -19.32 5.41
C ARG A 18 -12.46 -19.44 4.52
N ALA A 19 -12.97 -18.31 4.02
CA ALA A 19 -14.13 -18.32 3.13
C ALA A 19 -13.85 -19.07 1.81
N ILE A 20 -12.67 -18.87 1.22
CA ILE A 20 -12.23 -19.57 0.01
C ILE A 20 -12.12 -21.08 0.27
N ALA A 21 -11.41 -21.49 1.33
CA ALA A 21 -11.23 -22.90 1.68
C ALA A 21 -12.57 -23.60 1.89
N ASN A 22 -13.51 -22.96 2.61
CA ASN A 22 -14.86 -23.49 2.81
C ASN A 22 -15.65 -23.61 1.51
N ALA A 23 -15.55 -22.63 0.61
CA ALA A 23 -16.25 -22.65 -0.67
C ALA A 23 -15.71 -23.75 -1.62
N LEU A 24 -14.44 -24.14 -1.44
CA LEU A 24 -13.76 -25.16 -2.23
C LEU A 24 -13.76 -26.55 -1.57
N ASP A 25 -14.33 -26.70 -0.37
CA ASP A 25 -14.25 -27.93 0.44
C ASP A 25 -12.80 -28.41 0.65
N ALA A 26 -11.89 -27.46 0.90
CA ALA A 26 -10.45 -27.69 1.03
C ALA A 26 -9.94 -27.46 2.46
N SER A 27 -8.86 -28.13 2.83
CA SER A 27 -8.13 -27.84 4.07
C SER A 27 -7.35 -26.53 3.94
N LEU A 28 -7.36 -25.69 4.98
CA LEU A 28 -6.62 -24.44 5.01
C LEU A 28 -5.33 -24.57 5.81
N GLU A 29 -4.20 -24.32 5.15
CA GLU A 29 -2.90 -24.06 5.79
C GLU A 29 -2.46 -22.64 5.44
N MET A 30 -1.96 -21.88 6.42
CA MET A 30 -1.53 -20.50 6.24
C MET A 30 -0.09 -20.35 6.74
N SER A 31 0.74 -19.66 5.97
CA SER A 31 2.08 -19.27 6.35
C SER A 31 2.38 -17.84 5.91
N GLU A 32 3.28 -17.17 6.63
CA GLU A 32 3.78 -15.84 6.26
C GLU A 32 5.03 -16.00 5.40
N SER A 33 5.08 -15.29 4.27
CA SER A 33 6.20 -15.33 3.33
C SER A 33 6.67 -13.92 2.95
N ASP A 34 7.92 -13.81 2.51
CA ASP A 34 8.47 -12.53 2.03
C ASP A 34 7.68 -12.05 0.80
N PRO A 35 7.18 -10.80 0.78
CA PRO A 35 6.42 -10.28 -0.37
C PRO A 35 7.17 -10.36 -1.70
N ARG A 36 8.51 -10.31 -1.70
CA ARG A 36 9.33 -10.46 -2.92
C ARG A 36 9.31 -11.89 -3.43
N LEU A 37 9.30 -12.88 -2.53
CA LEU A 37 9.15 -14.29 -2.89
C LEU A 37 7.76 -14.55 -3.49
N ILE A 38 6.73 -13.99 -2.85
CA ILE A 38 5.35 -14.07 -3.36
C ILE A 38 5.28 -13.47 -4.77
N ALA A 39 5.80 -12.26 -4.95
CA ALA A 39 5.76 -11.54 -6.22
C ALA A 39 6.60 -12.19 -7.34
N ALA A 40 7.66 -12.92 -6.99
CA ALA A 40 8.53 -13.59 -7.96
C ALA A 40 7.89 -14.84 -8.59
N GLY A 41 6.84 -15.40 -7.98
CA GLY A 41 6.28 -16.70 -8.38
C GLY A 41 7.27 -17.84 -8.12
N GLY A 42 7.09 -18.96 -8.84
CA GLY A 42 7.99 -20.11 -8.73
C GLY A 42 8.02 -20.71 -7.33
N TRP A 43 6.85 -20.96 -6.76
CA TRP A 43 6.69 -21.36 -5.36
C TRP A 43 7.04 -22.83 -5.08
N ASP A 44 7.45 -23.59 -6.10
CA ASP A 44 7.83 -25.01 -6.00
C ASP A 44 6.82 -25.85 -5.20
N ASP A 45 5.52 -25.67 -5.49
CA ASP A 45 4.39 -26.33 -4.83
C ASP A 45 4.30 -26.11 -3.30
N ASN A 46 5.01 -25.11 -2.75
CA ASN A 46 4.91 -24.78 -1.32
C ASN A 46 3.61 -24.03 -0.97
N TRP A 47 2.95 -23.38 -1.95
CA TRP A 47 1.71 -22.64 -1.76
C TRP A 47 0.83 -22.71 -3.02
N ASP A 48 -0.48 -22.76 -2.83
CA ASP A 48 -1.45 -22.73 -3.94
C ASP A 48 -1.90 -21.31 -4.31
N ILE A 49 -2.07 -20.45 -3.30
CA ILE A 49 -2.59 -19.08 -3.46
C ILE A 49 -1.84 -18.11 -2.55
N ALA A 50 -1.75 -16.85 -2.98
CA ALA A 50 -1.25 -15.74 -2.17
C ALA A 50 -2.33 -14.68 -1.93
N LEU A 51 -2.61 -14.41 -0.66
CA LEU A 51 -3.39 -13.25 -0.21
C LEU A 51 -2.42 -12.25 0.44
N ALA A 52 -1.94 -11.29 -0.35
CA ALA A 52 -0.77 -10.49 0.04
C ALA A 52 -0.83 -9.01 -0.36
N TRP A 53 -2.03 -8.47 -0.60
CA TRP A 53 -2.21 -7.12 -1.19
C TRP A 53 -1.27 -6.84 -2.38
N LEU A 54 -0.98 -7.87 -3.17
CA LEU A 54 -0.01 -7.78 -4.26
C LEU A 54 -0.59 -6.94 -5.40
N PRO A 55 0.04 -5.82 -5.78
CA PRO A 55 -0.40 -5.04 -6.93
C PRO A 55 -0.32 -5.87 -8.22
N VAL A 56 -1.36 -5.75 -9.06
CA VAL A 56 -1.40 -6.42 -10.38
C VAL A 56 -0.55 -5.63 -11.38
N THR A 57 0.74 -5.95 -11.49
CA THR A 57 1.68 -5.29 -12.41
C THR A 57 1.99 -6.19 -13.62
N ASP A 58 2.43 -5.60 -14.73
CA ASP A 58 2.81 -6.38 -15.93
C ASP A 58 3.88 -7.44 -15.63
N ASN A 59 4.88 -7.10 -14.82
CA ASN A 59 5.93 -8.05 -14.42
C ASN A 59 5.37 -9.20 -13.58
N ALA A 60 4.47 -8.92 -12.63
CA ALA A 60 3.87 -9.97 -11.82
C ALA A 60 2.96 -10.87 -12.66
N GLN A 61 2.24 -10.32 -13.64
CA GLN A 61 1.39 -11.09 -14.55
C GLN A 61 2.17 -12.05 -15.47
N GLN A 62 3.48 -11.86 -15.66
CA GLN A 62 4.32 -12.80 -16.42
C GLN A 62 4.55 -14.11 -15.67
N VAL A 63 4.47 -14.10 -14.33
CA VAL A 63 4.83 -15.26 -13.48
C VAL A 63 3.71 -15.70 -12.54
N LEU A 64 2.63 -14.93 -12.40
CA LEU A 64 1.50 -15.21 -11.53
C LEU A 64 0.16 -15.09 -12.27
N THR A 65 -0.78 -15.97 -11.91
CA THR A 65 -2.20 -15.82 -12.30
C THR A 65 -2.94 -15.08 -11.19
N PHE A 66 -3.59 -13.96 -11.54
CA PHE A 66 -4.39 -13.18 -10.59
C PHE A 66 -5.88 -13.54 -10.68
N SER A 67 -6.56 -13.53 -9.54
CA SER A 67 -8.03 -13.55 -9.49
C SER A 67 -8.61 -12.20 -9.96
N ARG A 68 -9.94 -12.11 -10.05
CA ARG A 68 -10.60 -10.81 -10.18
C ARG A 68 -10.31 -9.99 -8.91
N PRO A 69 -9.87 -8.72 -9.02
CA PRO A 69 -9.55 -7.91 -7.84
C PRO A 69 -10.72 -7.86 -6.85
N CYS A 70 -10.48 -8.28 -5.62
CA CYS A 70 -11.48 -8.36 -4.56
C CYS A 70 -11.44 -7.17 -3.59
N ALA A 71 -10.41 -6.33 -3.67
CA ALA A 71 -10.26 -5.14 -2.87
C ALA A 71 -9.54 -4.04 -3.68
N PHE A 72 -9.89 -2.79 -3.38
CA PHE A 72 -9.23 -1.63 -3.95
C PHE A 72 -8.87 -0.65 -2.84
N ASP A 73 -7.59 -0.32 -2.76
CA ASP A 73 -7.11 0.73 -1.86
C ASP A 73 -6.69 1.96 -2.66
N SER A 74 -7.36 3.07 -2.37
CA SER A 74 -6.96 4.36 -2.91
C SER A 74 -5.79 4.92 -2.11
N GLY A 75 -4.66 5.21 -2.76
CA GLY A 75 -3.60 6.02 -2.16
C GLY A 75 -4.09 7.43 -1.76
N ALA A 76 -3.46 8.00 -0.74
CA ALA A 76 -3.66 9.35 -0.24
C ALA A 76 -2.32 10.01 0.08
N LEU A 77 -2.22 11.30 -0.27
CA LEU A 77 -1.10 12.16 0.10
C LEU A 77 -1.54 12.88 1.36
N VAL A 78 -0.75 12.70 2.40
CA VAL A 78 -1.03 13.16 3.75
C VAL A 78 0.02 14.19 4.11
N ALA A 79 -0.41 15.27 4.73
CA ALA A 79 0.44 16.31 5.26
C ALA A 79 0.03 16.60 6.72
N HIS A 80 0.89 17.30 7.46
CA HIS A 80 0.50 17.85 8.76
C HIS A 80 -0.68 18.82 8.60
N GLN A 81 -1.55 18.93 9.60
CA GLN A 81 -2.75 19.77 9.53
C GLN A 81 -2.42 21.26 9.26
N ASP A 82 -1.29 21.72 9.79
CA ASP A 82 -0.79 23.09 9.65
C ASP A 82 -0.06 23.34 8.32
N ASN A 83 0.27 22.29 7.57
CA ASN A 83 0.97 22.42 6.30
C ASN A 83 0.11 23.19 5.28
N GLN A 84 0.67 24.23 4.67
CA GLN A 84 0.01 25.00 3.60
C GLN A 84 0.71 24.88 2.24
N SER A 85 1.81 24.13 2.17
CA SER A 85 2.67 24.07 0.99
C SER A 85 2.45 22.83 0.12
N VAL A 86 1.81 21.79 0.64
CA VAL A 86 1.57 20.51 -0.05
C VAL A 86 0.08 20.37 -0.31
N ALA A 87 -0.34 20.59 -1.57
CA ALA A 87 -1.70 20.40 -2.04
C ALA A 87 -1.82 19.23 -3.04
N GLY A 88 -0.71 18.81 -3.66
CA GLY A 88 -0.65 17.63 -4.53
C GLY A 88 0.79 17.17 -4.79
N LEU A 89 0.95 16.15 -5.65
CA LEU A 89 2.27 15.55 -5.90
C LEU A 89 3.27 16.52 -6.53
N GLN A 90 2.79 17.48 -7.33
CA GLN A 90 3.63 18.51 -7.95
C GLN A 90 4.35 19.41 -6.94
N ASP A 91 3.81 19.51 -5.71
CA ASP A 91 4.37 20.34 -4.64
C ASP A 91 5.49 19.62 -3.86
N LEU A 92 5.81 18.38 -4.22
CA LEU A 92 6.80 17.55 -3.51
C LEU A 92 8.25 17.80 -3.95
N ALA A 93 8.50 18.76 -4.83
CA ALA A 93 9.86 19.14 -5.22
C ALA A 93 10.68 19.54 -3.99
N ASN A 94 11.84 18.92 -3.79
CA ASN A 94 12.73 19.11 -2.63
C ASN A 94 12.12 18.73 -1.26
N LYS A 95 11.01 17.99 -1.23
CA LYS A 95 10.32 17.55 -0.01
C LYS A 95 10.74 16.15 0.40
N ARG A 96 10.73 15.87 1.71
CA ARG A 96 10.89 14.52 2.27
C ARG A 96 9.52 13.85 2.37
N VAL A 97 9.37 12.74 1.67
CA VAL A 97 8.08 12.05 1.54
C VAL A 97 8.20 10.63 2.08
N GLY A 98 7.50 10.38 3.18
CA GLY A 98 7.44 9.05 3.80
C GLY A 98 6.56 8.10 2.99
N VAL A 99 7.05 6.89 2.76
CA VAL A 99 6.31 5.81 2.09
C VAL A 99 6.60 4.46 2.74
N PRO A 100 5.69 3.48 2.70
CA PRO A 100 6.03 2.11 3.08
C PRO A 100 7.10 1.56 2.14
N ALA A 101 8.13 0.94 2.71
CA ALA A 101 9.20 0.30 1.95
C ALA A 101 8.63 -0.78 1.01
N HIS A 102 9.19 -0.87 -0.19
CA HIS A 102 8.83 -1.78 -1.27
C HIS A 102 7.39 -1.65 -1.80
N SER A 103 6.65 -0.64 -1.34
CA SER A 103 5.27 -0.43 -1.79
C SER A 103 5.19 0.15 -3.20
N ILE A 104 3.99 0.04 -3.78
CA ILE A 104 3.60 0.77 -4.98
C ILE A 104 3.87 2.28 -4.85
N TYR A 105 3.69 2.87 -3.66
CA TYR A 105 3.92 4.29 -3.42
C TYR A 105 5.39 4.66 -3.56
N GLN A 106 6.29 3.82 -3.04
CA GLN A 106 7.73 4.01 -3.23
C GLN A 106 8.11 3.90 -4.71
N GLN A 107 7.59 2.90 -5.42
CA GLN A 107 7.88 2.67 -6.83
C GLN A 107 7.42 3.86 -7.68
N VAL A 108 6.20 4.37 -7.45
CA VAL A 108 5.66 5.56 -8.11
C VAL A 108 6.55 6.79 -7.88
N LEU A 109 6.88 7.10 -6.62
CA LEU A 109 7.70 8.27 -6.30
C LEU A 109 9.14 8.15 -6.77
N SER A 110 9.64 6.92 -6.96
CA SER A 110 10.99 6.66 -7.48
C SER A 110 11.04 6.62 -9.01
N GLY A 111 9.94 6.94 -9.70
CA GLY A 111 9.87 6.90 -11.17
C GLY A 111 9.85 5.49 -11.76
N GLN A 112 9.67 4.46 -10.92
CA GLN A 112 9.54 3.06 -11.31
C GLN A 112 8.07 2.68 -11.51
N ALA A 113 7.24 3.65 -11.92
CA ALA A 113 5.78 3.55 -11.94
C ALA A 113 5.33 2.19 -12.48
N PRO A 114 4.76 1.31 -11.63
CA PRO A 114 4.30 0.03 -12.11
C PRO A 114 3.10 0.29 -13.00
N SER A 115 3.14 -0.23 -14.22
CA SER A 115 1.97 -0.32 -15.08
C SER A 115 0.95 -1.21 -14.36
N LEU A 116 0.01 -0.57 -13.66
CA LEU A 116 -1.26 -1.18 -13.26
C LEU A 116 -2.15 -1.14 -14.51
N GLN A 117 -1.91 -2.04 -15.47
CA GLN A 117 -2.66 -2.07 -16.73
C GLN A 117 -2.83 -0.69 -17.41
N GLY A 118 -1.82 0.18 -17.28
CA GLY A 118 -1.65 1.36 -18.13
C GLY A 118 -1.86 2.74 -17.52
N GLU A 119 -2.44 2.94 -16.33
CA GLU A 119 -2.70 4.33 -15.88
C GLU A 119 -2.39 4.61 -14.41
N TYR A 120 -1.22 5.20 -14.18
CA TYR A 120 -0.99 6.05 -13.04
C TYR A 120 -1.69 7.40 -13.27
N VAL A 121 -2.62 7.78 -12.36
CA VAL A 121 -3.49 8.96 -12.53
C VAL A 121 -3.09 10.10 -11.58
N GLY A 122 -1.91 10.02 -10.96
CA GLY A 122 -1.45 10.99 -9.99
C GLY A 122 -0.83 12.28 -10.56
N GLY A 123 -0.62 12.37 -11.87
CA GLY A 123 0.08 13.50 -12.49
C GLY A 123 1.61 13.45 -12.32
N ALA A 124 2.34 14.38 -12.93
CA ALA A 124 3.81 14.32 -12.96
C ALA A 124 4.42 14.29 -11.54
N ILE A 125 5.40 13.40 -11.34
CA ILE A 125 6.23 13.38 -10.15
C ILE A 125 7.35 14.43 -10.33
N PRO A 126 7.50 15.41 -9.42
CA PRO A 126 8.54 16.41 -9.54
C PRO A 126 9.93 15.78 -9.35
N SER A 127 10.95 16.32 -10.02
CA SER A 127 12.34 15.95 -9.77
C SER A 127 12.80 16.40 -8.37
N ASN A 128 13.82 15.73 -7.83
CA ASN A 128 14.52 16.10 -6.58
C ASN A 128 13.69 15.99 -5.28
N LEU A 129 12.60 15.22 -5.26
CA LEU A 129 12.03 14.81 -3.98
C LEU A 129 12.90 13.76 -3.28
N GLN A 130 12.78 13.65 -1.96
CA GLN A 130 13.47 12.66 -1.15
C GLN A 130 12.47 11.61 -0.67
N VAL A 131 12.55 10.40 -1.21
CA VAL A 131 11.68 9.28 -0.81
C VAL A 131 12.26 8.62 0.44
N ILE A 132 11.52 8.64 1.56
CA ILE A 132 11.94 8.07 2.85
C ILE A 132 11.16 6.76 3.08
N PRO A 133 11.76 5.58 2.87
CA PRO A 133 11.08 4.31 3.06
C PRO A 133 10.97 3.93 4.54
N TYR A 134 9.79 3.48 4.96
CA TYR A 134 9.51 2.98 6.30
C TYR A 134 9.22 1.47 6.26
N ASN A 135 9.97 0.68 7.04
CA ASN A 135 9.69 -0.74 7.25
C ASN A 135 8.51 -0.92 8.23
N ARG A 136 8.06 -2.16 8.49
CA ARG A 136 6.86 -2.44 9.31
C ARG A 136 6.87 -1.81 10.71
N ASP A 137 8.05 -1.55 11.27
CA ASP A 137 8.20 -1.02 12.63
C ASP A 137 8.17 0.53 12.67
N GLY A 138 8.36 1.18 11.52
CA GLY A 138 8.31 2.62 11.35
C GLY A 138 6.98 3.08 10.78
N ASN A 139 6.35 4.10 11.39
CA ASN A 139 5.11 4.67 10.88
C ASN A 139 5.35 6.11 10.41
N ALA A 140 5.38 6.31 9.09
CA ALA A 140 5.52 7.64 8.46
C ALA A 140 4.50 8.66 9.01
N PHE A 141 3.30 8.21 9.41
CA PHE A 141 2.32 9.11 10.04
C PHE A 141 2.75 9.62 11.41
N ARG A 142 3.46 8.81 12.21
CA ARG A 142 3.97 9.25 13.52
C ARG A 142 5.06 10.31 13.36
N ASP A 143 5.95 10.14 12.39
CA ASP A 143 7.00 11.11 12.11
C ASP A 143 6.44 12.40 11.52
N LEU A 144 5.45 12.29 10.62
CA LEU A 144 4.73 13.44 10.07
C LEU A 144 3.91 14.18 11.14
N ALA A 145 3.38 13.46 12.14
CA ALA A 145 2.61 14.04 13.24
C ALA A 145 3.44 14.89 14.21
N GLN A 146 4.77 14.82 14.17
CA GLN A 146 5.64 15.64 15.02
C GLN A 146 5.65 17.13 14.61
N GLY A 147 5.19 17.44 13.39
CA GLY A 147 5.05 18.80 12.89
C GLY A 147 5.38 18.91 11.41
N ASP A 148 4.87 19.97 10.77
CA ASP A 148 5.13 20.25 9.36
C ASP A 148 6.63 20.46 9.09
N GLY A 149 7.21 19.62 8.24
CA GLY A 149 8.62 19.73 7.86
C GLY A 149 9.62 19.40 8.97
N VAL A 150 9.20 18.81 10.09
CA VAL A 150 10.13 18.38 11.16
C VAL A 150 10.95 17.18 10.66
N THR A 151 10.29 16.04 10.50
CA THR A 151 10.92 14.79 10.05
C THR A 151 10.55 14.48 8.61
N LEU A 152 9.32 14.79 8.23
CA LEU A 152 8.75 14.63 6.90
C LEU A 152 7.96 15.89 6.52
N ASP A 153 7.86 16.17 5.23
CA ASP A 153 6.97 17.19 4.70
C ASP A 153 5.60 16.59 4.30
N ALA A 154 5.59 15.32 3.89
CA ALA A 154 4.39 14.59 3.51
C ALA A 154 4.58 13.07 3.66
N ALA A 155 3.48 12.33 3.55
CA ALA A 155 3.49 10.88 3.38
C ALA A 155 2.55 10.46 2.24
N LEU A 156 2.98 9.52 1.39
CA LEU A 156 2.12 8.89 0.39
C LEU A 156 1.83 7.46 0.83
N HIS A 157 0.56 7.17 1.12
CA HIS A 157 0.17 5.94 1.78
C HIS A 157 -1.25 5.49 1.42
N SER A 158 -1.61 4.26 1.80
CA SER A 158 -2.99 3.75 1.84
C SER A 158 -3.93 4.71 2.57
N ARG A 159 -5.06 5.06 1.94
CA ARG A 159 -6.12 5.84 2.60
C ARG A 159 -6.79 5.03 3.70
N TRP A 160 -6.90 3.71 3.53
CA TRP A 160 -7.44 2.84 4.57
C TRP A 160 -6.57 2.91 5.84
N ALA A 161 -5.24 2.80 5.69
CA ALA A 161 -4.31 2.93 6.80
C ALA A 161 -4.33 4.34 7.42
N PHE A 162 -4.45 5.39 6.60
CA PHE A 162 -4.64 6.76 7.12
C PHE A 162 -5.91 6.84 7.96
N ASN A 163 -7.06 6.34 7.48
CA ASN A 163 -8.32 6.37 8.21
C ASN A 163 -8.25 5.58 9.53
N ALA A 164 -7.57 4.43 9.53
CA ALA A 164 -7.30 3.67 10.74
C ALA A 164 -6.39 4.43 11.72
N THR A 165 -5.48 5.27 11.20
CA THR A 165 -4.56 6.10 12.00
C THR A 165 -5.21 7.39 12.52
N VAL A 166 -6.14 8.01 11.78
CA VAL A 166 -6.91 9.19 12.23
C VAL A 166 -7.77 8.89 13.45
N GLN A 167 -8.16 7.62 13.66
CA GLN A 167 -8.78 7.18 14.91
C GLN A 167 -7.85 7.34 16.14
N ALA A 168 -6.54 7.55 15.93
CA ALA A 168 -5.53 7.76 16.96
C ALA A 168 -5.15 9.25 17.18
N GLU A 169 -5.98 10.20 16.73
CA GLU A 169 -5.85 11.66 17.01
C GLU A 169 -4.57 12.35 16.52
N PHE A 170 -3.90 11.84 15.48
CA PHE A 170 -2.77 12.58 14.90
C PHE A 170 -3.20 13.86 14.15
N PRO A 171 -2.42 14.96 14.24
CA PRO A 171 -2.70 16.25 13.59
C PRO A 171 -2.39 16.22 12.09
N LEU A 172 -3.06 15.33 11.35
CA LEU A 172 -2.79 15.07 9.93
C LEU A 172 -4.03 15.31 9.06
N LYS A 173 -3.82 15.71 7.81
CA LYS A 173 -4.87 15.89 6.81
C LYS A 173 -4.51 15.27 5.47
N ILE A 174 -5.52 14.92 4.68
CA ILE A 174 -5.34 14.51 3.29
C ILE A 174 -5.17 15.78 2.43
N ALA A 175 -4.02 15.92 1.79
CA ALA A 175 -3.73 16.99 0.83
C ALA A 175 -4.40 16.71 -0.53
N GLN A 176 -4.30 15.47 -1.02
CA GLN A 176 -4.94 15.06 -2.28
C GLN A 176 -5.39 13.59 -2.22
N LYS A 177 -6.54 13.34 -2.87
CA LYS A 177 -7.16 12.02 -3.03
C LYS A 177 -6.92 11.49 -4.44
N LYS A 178 -6.85 10.15 -4.58
CA LYS A 178 -6.80 9.38 -5.84
C LYS A 178 -5.45 9.43 -6.58
N TYR A 179 -4.55 8.51 -6.21
CA TYR A 179 -3.32 8.25 -6.97
C TYR A 179 -3.36 6.99 -7.83
N LEU A 180 -4.17 6.03 -7.39
CA LEU A 180 -4.44 4.81 -8.13
C LEU A 180 -5.92 4.89 -8.54
N PRO A 181 -6.25 4.82 -9.84
CA PRO A 181 -7.64 4.76 -10.27
C PRO A 181 -8.24 3.43 -9.81
N ARG A 182 -9.52 3.43 -9.41
CA ARG A 182 -10.29 2.19 -9.39
C ARG A 182 -10.33 1.68 -10.82
N PRO A 183 -9.89 0.45 -11.09
CA PRO A 183 -10.25 -0.16 -12.34
C PRO A 183 -11.78 -0.23 -12.45
N HIS A 184 -12.29 -0.18 -13.67
CA HIS A 184 -13.72 -0.18 -13.99
C HIS A 184 -14.41 -1.54 -13.74
N TRP A 185 -13.77 -2.48 -13.04
CA TRP A 185 -14.37 -3.77 -12.73
C TRP A 185 -15.38 -3.62 -11.57
N PRO A 186 -16.59 -4.18 -11.70
CA PRO A 186 -17.46 -4.33 -10.55
C PRO A 186 -16.80 -5.26 -9.54
N CYS A 187 -16.60 -4.77 -8.31
CA CYS A 187 -16.44 -5.65 -7.16
C CYS A 187 -17.75 -6.42 -6.99
N LEU A 188 -17.68 -7.75 -6.88
CA LEU A 188 -18.82 -8.55 -6.43
C LEU A 188 -19.10 -8.28 -4.95
#